data_AF-A0A2A5QTB6-F1
#
_entry.id   AF-A0A2A5QTB6-F1
#
_cell.length_a   1.000
_cell.length_b   1.000
_cell.length_c   1.000
_cell.angle_alpha   90.00
_cell.angle_beta   90.00
_cell.angle_gamma   90.00
#
_symmetry.space_group_name_H-M   'P 1'
#
loop_
_entity.id
_entity.type
_entity.pdbx_description
1 polymer ?
#
loop_
_entity_poly.entity_id
_entity_poly.type
_entity_poly.pdbx_seq_one_letter_code
_entity_poly.pdbx_strand_id
1 'polypeptide(L)'
;MASSRRRFLELGAAVSIGGVASAYGVGATEDHRGNGDGSEGDDGDEPAVTATVRQAPENAFYWVLPGERRLSPMVFGTEENPRNGTDLLAERIEQAEQLPSPLGEAVSQLLEDLPFLVAAPDEAREPIEDADEDSIAQQRLTEPTLYSDEADVTSGSFEITYEDRQPYDLPGAPGETSDTIDLDAQFTDPAGNEYEIEHDHVIQPPIPGYETGGGVVMDRTLHGITGTGSPLFPNVYTYAASWGVGNLHVNGELATEEGFRVVHFMTTQTVRDERYRMVLDEELPLEPGNTIAGQIHHTHGVVLPIRPTPDGPVYDPVPTAFELPNGDTQPFIHAMWEQDEIVEGPFADWEFPGADGGETEENGEADAEADIRLVGETSGWQGVAPDEISGTENPTLTLEEGAEYVLVWENGDGLQHNVAIEDESGEELLASDFMSEEGTTQSVTFTASAEMAEYYCQVHPESMRGSIDVQ
;
A
#
# COMPACT_ATOMS: atom_id res chain seq x y z
N MET A 1 -25.83 -27.33 -5.20
CA MET A 1 -26.71 -26.26 -5.71
C MET A 1 -26.31 -24.96 -5.01
N ALA A 2 -25.22 -24.37 -5.47
CA ALA A 2 -24.79 -23.03 -5.05
C ALA A 2 -24.53 -22.27 -6.35
N SER A 3 -25.54 -21.52 -6.78
CA SER A 3 -25.51 -20.66 -7.96
C SER A 3 -26.65 -19.68 -7.82
N SER A 4 -26.34 -18.51 -7.28
CA SER A 4 -26.95 -17.20 -7.55
C SER A 4 -26.73 -16.27 -6.36
N ARG A 5 -25.56 -15.62 -6.31
CA ARG A 5 -25.50 -14.24 -5.84
C ARG A 5 -24.74 -13.47 -6.95
N ARG A 6 -25.36 -12.36 -7.35
CA ARG A 6 -25.27 -11.69 -8.66
C ARG A 6 -23.84 -11.51 -9.21
N ARG A 7 -23.56 -12.12 -10.37
CA ARG A 7 -22.64 -11.54 -11.35
C ARG A 7 -23.38 -10.42 -12.09
N PHE A 8 -22.94 -9.18 -11.92
CA PHE A 8 -23.15 -8.14 -12.92
C PHE A 8 -21.76 -7.68 -13.37
N LEU A 9 -21.52 -7.76 -14.68
CA LEU A 9 -20.28 -7.33 -15.31
C LEU A 9 -20.17 -5.80 -15.23
N GLU A 10 -19.07 -5.29 -14.69
CA GLU A 10 -18.39 -4.13 -15.25
C GLU A 10 -17.13 -4.61 -15.98
N LEU A 11 -17.30 -4.91 -17.26
CA LEU A 11 -16.23 -5.06 -18.24
C LEU A 11 -16.54 -4.04 -19.33
N GLY A 12 -15.76 -2.97 -19.39
CA GLY A 12 -16.09 -1.82 -20.22
C GLY A 12 -14.96 -0.84 -20.50
N ALA A 13 -13.69 -1.26 -20.53
CA ALA A 13 -12.62 -0.48 -21.16
C ALA A 13 -11.63 -1.41 -21.87
N ALA A 14 -12.03 -1.93 -23.04
CA ALA A 14 -11.10 -2.54 -23.98
C ALA A 14 -11.32 -1.93 -25.37
N VAL A 15 -10.30 -1.19 -25.81
CA VAL A 15 -9.84 -0.95 -27.19
C VAL A 15 -10.90 -1.09 -28.29
N SER A 16 -11.29 0.05 -28.86
CA SER A 16 -12.08 0.11 -30.09
C SER A 16 -11.15 0.04 -31.32
N ILE A 17 -11.15 -1.11 -32.01
CA ILE A 17 -10.76 -1.19 -33.43
C ILE A 17 -11.96 -1.75 -34.23
N GLY A 18 -12.66 -0.82 -34.87
CA GLY A 18 -13.36 -0.92 -36.15
C GLY A 18 -14.14 -2.19 -36.55
N GLY A 19 -15.46 -2.02 -36.72
CA GLY A 19 -16.06 -2.30 -38.04
C GLY A 19 -17.25 -3.27 -38.16
N VAL A 20 -18.43 -2.67 -38.39
CA VAL A 20 -19.49 -3.09 -39.35
C VAL A 20 -20.54 -4.15 -38.91
N ALA A 21 -21.73 -3.61 -38.63
CA ALA A 21 -23.08 -4.00 -39.06
C ALA A 21 -23.86 -5.20 -38.45
N SER A 22 -24.99 -4.81 -37.84
CA SER A 22 -26.38 -5.18 -38.18
C SER A 22 -27.19 -6.16 -37.30
N ALA A 23 -28.32 -5.58 -36.83
CA ALA A 23 -29.69 -6.11 -36.74
C ALA A 23 -30.17 -6.91 -35.50
N TYR A 24 -30.96 -6.20 -34.68
CA TYR A 24 -32.27 -6.54 -34.08
C TYR A 24 -32.59 -7.97 -33.61
N GLY A 25 -33.05 -8.07 -32.36
CA GLY A 25 -33.89 -9.18 -31.88
C GLY A 25 -34.38 -9.02 -30.44
N VAL A 26 -35.61 -8.55 -30.26
CA VAL A 26 -36.38 -8.52 -29.01
C VAL A 26 -36.85 -9.93 -28.64
N GLY A 27 -36.81 -10.29 -27.35
CA GLY A 27 -37.44 -11.52 -26.85
C GLY A 27 -37.62 -11.49 -25.32
N ALA A 28 -38.87 -11.28 -24.89
CA ALA A 28 -39.32 -11.28 -23.50
C ALA A 28 -39.20 -12.67 -22.84
N THR A 29 -39.02 -12.71 -21.52
CA THR A 29 -39.18 -13.93 -20.72
C THR A 29 -40.28 -13.78 -19.68
N GLU A 30 -41.18 -14.76 -19.72
CA GLU A 30 -42.36 -14.94 -18.88
C GLU A 30 -42.05 -15.36 -17.45
N ASP A 31 -42.98 -14.96 -16.59
CA ASP A 31 -43.07 -15.17 -15.15
C ASP A 31 -43.62 -16.58 -14.84
N HIS A 32 -42.98 -17.34 -13.94
CA HIS A 32 -43.56 -18.57 -13.38
C HIS A 32 -43.29 -18.69 -11.87
N ARG A 33 -44.35 -18.41 -11.11
CA ARG A 33 -44.51 -18.72 -9.69
C ARG A 33 -44.63 -20.24 -9.48
N GLY A 34 -43.87 -20.77 -8.52
CA GLY A 34 -44.07 -22.09 -7.91
C GLY A 34 -43.92 -21.99 -6.39
N ASN A 35 -44.89 -22.53 -5.66
CA ASN A 35 -45.06 -22.43 -4.21
C ASN A 35 -44.86 -23.81 -3.54
N GLY A 36 -44.30 -23.83 -2.32
CA GLY A 36 -44.13 -25.00 -1.43
C GLY A 36 -42.66 -25.19 -1.06
N ASP A 37 -42.22 -25.43 0.18
CA ASP A 37 -42.83 -25.97 1.41
C ASP A 37 -41.96 -25.50 2.59
N GLY A 38 -42.52 -25.45 3.80
CA GLY A 38 -41.84 -25.00 5.02
C GLY A 38 -40.79 -25.99 5.52
N SER A 39 -39.65 -25.44 5.92
CA SER A 39 -38.68 -26.08 6.81
C SER A 39 -38.45 -25.14 7.98
N GLU A 40 -38.78 -25.61 9.17
CA GLU A 40 -38.51 -24.96 10.44
C GLU A 40 -37.00 -24.98 10.74
N GLY A 41 -36.48 -23.85 11.24
CA GLY A 41 -35.36 -23.77 12.18
C GLY A 41 -34.00 -24.24 11.70
N ASP A 42 -33.28 -23.38 10.98
CA ASP A 42 -31.83 -23.30 11.06
C ASP A 42 -31.54 -21.86 11.46
N ASP A 43 -31.07 -21.63 12.70
CA ASP A 43 -30.40 -20.38 13.07
C ASP A 43 -29.06 -20.40 12.32
N GLY A 44 -29.15 -20.17 11.01
CA GLY A 44 -28.01 -20.24 10.10
C GLY A 44 -27.19 -18.98 10.23
N ASP A 45 -26.18 -19.01 11.09
CA ASP A 45 -24.99 -18.19 10.87
C ASP A 45 -24.51 -18.52 9.45
N GLU A 46 -24.58 -17.56 8.54
CA GLU A 46 -23.87 -17.69 7.27
C GLU A 46 -22.37 -17.91 7.62
N PRO A 47 -21.69 -18.87 7.00
CA PRO A 47 -20.30 -19.14 7.35
C PRO A 47 -19.45 -17.90 7.06
N ALA A 48 -18.59 -17.53 8.01
CA ALA A 48 -17.65 -16.42 7.86
C ALA A 48 -16.81 -16.59 6.59
N VAL A 49 -16.50 -15.48 5.93
CA VAL A 49 -15.42 -15.44 4.93
C VAL A 49 -14.14 -15.09 5.69
N THR A 50 -13.13 -15.95 5.56
CA THR A 50 -11.87 -15.83 6.30
C THR A 50 -10.72 -15.62 5.32
N ALA A 51 -9.76 -14.77 5.70
CA ALA A 51 -8.50 -14.61 5.01
C ALA A 51 -7.38 -14.43 6.03
N THR A 52 -6.24 -15.07 5.82
CA THR A 52 -5.04 -14.92 6.65
C THR A 52 -3.89 -14.43 5.79
N VAL A 53 -3.24 -13.36 6.22
CA VAL A 53 -2.14 -12.72 5.51
C VAL A 53 -0.99 -12.50 6.48
N ARG A 54 0.24 -12.70 6.01
CA ARG A 54 1.43 -12.53 6.85
C ARG A 54 2.63 -12.03 6.08
N GLN A 55 3.58 -11.44 6.79
CA GLN A 55 4.94 -11.18 6.31
C GLN A 55 5.95 -11.45 7.43
N ALA A 56 7.06 -12.10 7.08
CA ALA A 56 8.18 -12.34 7.98
C ALA A 56 9.12 -11.11 8.06
N PRO A 57 9.85 -10.91 9.17
CA PRO A 57 10.62 -9.67 9.40
C PRO A 57 11.82 -9.45 8.47
N GLU A 58 12.27 -10.49 7.75
CA GLU A 58 13.32 -10.41 6.73
C GLU A 58 12.87 -9.77 5.41
N ASN A 59 11.57 -9.65 5.20
CA ASN A 59 10.98 -9.10 3.98
C ASN A 59 10.88 -7.57 4.05
N ALA A 60 10.77 -6.93 2.89
CA ALA A 60 10.74 -5.49 2.72
C ALA A 60 9.59 -4.84 3.52
N PHE A 61 9.97 -3.95 4.43
CA PHE A 61 9.07 -3.16 5.26
C PHE A 61 9.43 -1.69 5.16
N TYR A 62 8.42 -0.84 4.98
CA TYR A 62 8.61 0.60 4.88
C TYR A 62 7.79 1.34 5.93
N TRP A 63 8.46 2.26 6.60
CA TRP A 63 7.84 3.28 7.45
C TRP A 63 7.55 4.52 6.60
N VAL A 64 6.28 4.83 6.39
CA VAL A 64 5.87 5.99 5.58
C VAL A 64 5.97 7.28 6.39
N LEU A 65 6.65 8.28 5.83
CA LEU A 65 6.86 9.60 6.39
C LEU A 65 5.77 10.58 5.92
N PRO A 66 5.46 11.66 6.65
CA PRO A 66 4.59 12.70 6.14
C PRO A 66 5.21 13.35 4.91
N GLY A 67 4.46 13.41 3.81
CA GLY A 67 4.95 13.99 2.57
C GLY A 67 3.84 14.45 1.65
N GLU A 68 4.24 14.93 0.47
CA GLU A 68 3.32 15.43 -0.54
C GLU A 68 2.31 14.37 -0.99
N ARG A 69 1.05 14.77 -1.23
CA ARG A 69 0.07 13.95 -1.95
C ARG A 69 -0.41 14.65 -3.21
N ARG A 70 -0.08 14.07 -4.36
CA ARG A 70 -0.65 14.43 -5.67
C ARG A 70 -2.11 13.96 -5.76
N LEU A 71 -2.94 14.73 -6.47
CA LEU A 71 -4.39 14.48 -6.54
C LEU A 71 -4.79 13.94 -7.92
N SER A 72 -5.49 12.79 -7.92
CA SER A 72 -6.11 12.21 -9.10
C SER A 72 -7.21 13.14 -9.66
N PRO A 73 -7.16 13.56 -10.93
CA PRO A 73 -8.24 14.31 -11.55
C PRO A 73 -9.53 13.48 -11.71
N MET A 74 -9.46 12.15 -11.77
CA MET A 74 -10.65 11.28 -11.76
C MET A 74 -11.44 11.45 -10.45
N VAL A 75 -10.72 11.46 -9.32
CA VAL A 75 -11.30 11.56 -7.96
C VAL A 75 -11.64 13.01 -7.61
N PHE A 76 -10.69 13.93 -7.80
CA PHE A 76 -10.75 15.29 -7.26
C PHE A 76 -11.13 16.35 -8.29
N GLY A 77 -11.26 15.98 -9.56
CA GLY A 77 -11.58 16.91 -10.64
C GLY A 77 -10.40 17.82 -11.00
N THR A 78 -10.72 18.96 -11.62
CA THR A 78 -9.76 20.00 -11.99
C THR A 78 -10.06 21.28 -11.22
N GLU A 79 -9.16 22.27 -11.26
CA GLU A 79 -9.42 23.59 -10.65
C GLU A 79 -10.72 24.23 -11.17
N GLU A 80 -11.05 24.05 -12.46
CA GLU A 80 -12.27 24.58 -13.07
C GLU A 80 -13.54 23.80 -12.70
N ASN A 81 -13.40 22.52 -12.31
CA ASN A 81 -14.50 21.64 -11.98
C ASN A 81 -14.08 20.66 -10.85
N PRO A 82 -13.92 21.16 -9.61
CA PRO A 82 -13.47 20.36 -8.50
C PRO A 82 -14.53 19.32 -8.09
N ARG A 83 -14.06 18.20 -7.55
CA ARG A 83 -14.84 17.09 -6.99
C ARG A 83 -14.24 16.68 -5.65
N ASN A 84 -15.02 15.99 -4.82
CA ASN A 84 -14.60 15.48 -3.51
C ASN A 84 -13.88 16.55 -2.67
N GLY A 85 -14.35 17.80 -2.80
CA GLY A 85 -13.78 18.98 -2.16
C GLY A 85 -14.68 19.54 -1.07
N THR A 86 -14.68 20.86 -0.92
CA THR A 86 -15.33 21.56 0.20
C THR A 86 -16.85 21.32 0.25
N ASP A 87 -17.52 21.22 -0.89
CA ASP A 87 -18.95 20.90 -0.96
C ASP A 87 -19.27 19.50 -0.43
N LEU A 88 -18.44 18.49 -0.77
CA LEU A 88 -18.65 17.12 -0.25
C LEU A 88 -18.38 17.08 1.25
N LEU A 89 -17.33 17.75 1.73
CA LEU A 89 -17.04 17.82 3.16
C LEU A 89 -18.22 18.39 3.94
N ALA A 90 -18.78 19.52 3.48
CA ALA A 90 -19.95 20.13 4.10
C ALA A 90 -21.15 19.17 4.15
N GLU A 91 -21.42 18.45 3.05
CA GLU A 91 -22.47 17.44 3.02
C GLU A 91 -22.23 16.31 4.04
N ARG A 92 -20.98 15.83 4.18
CA ARG A 92 -20.64 14.79 5.16
C ARG A 92 -20.78 15.28 6.60
N ILE A 93 -20.42 16.54 6.88
CA ILE A 93 -20.63 17.16 8.19
C ILE A 93 -22.14 17.26 8.50
N GLU A 94 -22.96 17.71 7.55
CA GLU A 94 -24.42 17.76 7.71
C GLU A 94 -25.04 16.37 7.92
N GLN A 95 -24.47 15.32 7.32
CA GLN A 95 -24.87 13.94 7.56
C GLN A 95 -24.42 13.46 8.95
N ALA A 96 -23.23 13.83 9.41
CA ALA A 96 -22.71 13.49 10.73
C ALA A 96 -23.58 14.10 11.85
N GLU A 97 -24.04 15.34 11.68
CA GLU A 97 -24.95 16.02 12.62
C GLU A 97 -26.29 15.27 12.84
N GLN A 98 -26.67 14.39 11.91
CA GLN A 98 -27.89 13.58 12.02
C GLN A 98 -27.71 12.31 12.85
N LEU A 99 -26.48 11.95 13.21
CA LEU A 99 -26.20 10.84 14.12
C LEU A 99 -26.70 11.17 15.55
N PRO A 100 -27.01 10.15 16.37
CA PRO A 100 -27.46 10.37 17.74
C PRO A 100 -26.42 11.16 18.56
N SER A 101 -26.87 12.12 19.37
CA SER A 101 -25.99 12.82 20.33
C SER A 101 -25.51 11.86 21.43
N PRO A 102 -24.24 11.93 21.88
CA PRO A 102 -23.22 12.94 21.49
C PRO A 102 -22.42 12.63 20.21
N LEU A 103 -22.59 11.44 19.62
CA LEU A 103 -21.79 10.96 18.50
C LEU A 103 -21.82 11.90 17.28
N GLY A 104 -22.98 12.48 16.95
CA GLY A 104 -23.08 13.41 15.83
C GLY A 104 -22.20 14.66 15.98
N GLU A 105 -22.12 15.22 17.19
CA GLU A 105 -21.24 16.37 17.47
C GLU A 105 -19.76 15.98 17.36
N ALA A 106 -19.39 14.79 17.89
CA ALA A 106 -18.03 14.29 17.83
C ALA A 106 -17.57 13.99 16.39
N VAL A 107 -18.40 13.33 15.58
CA VAL A 107 -18.05 13.01 14.19
C VAL A 107 -18.00 14.27 13.32
N SER A 108 -18.93 15.23 13.52
CA SER A 108 -18.85 16.51 12.82
C SER A 108 -17.55 17.25 13.11
N GLN A 109 -17.15 17.34 14.39
CA GLN A 109 -15.87 17.96 14.77
C GLN A 109 -14.67 17.20 14.20
N LEU A 110 -14.70 15.86 14.22
CA LEU A 110 -13.64 15.05 13.64
C LEU A 110 -13.47 15.34 12.14
N LEU A 111 -14.54 15.51 11.38
CA LEU A 111 -14.46 15.82 9.95
C LEU A 111 -13.96 17.24 9.69
N GLU A 112 -14.17 18.19 10.61
CA GLU A 112 -13.53 19.51 10.54
C GLU A 112 -12.02 19.43 10.81
N ASP A 113 -11.61 18.62 11.79
CA ASP A 113 -10.20 18.48 12.20
C ASP A 113 -9.40 17.58 11.21
N LEU A 114 -10.04 16.57 10.63
CA LEU A 114 -9.48 15.59 9.70
C LEU A 114 -10.37 15.44 8.44
N PRO A 115 -10.46 16.48 7.59
CA PRO A 115 -11.33 16.46 6.42
C PRO A 115 -10.97 15.36 5.42
N PHE A 116 -9.69 14.98 5.37
CA PHE A 116 -9.13 13.96 4.49
C PHE A 116 -9.70 12.56 4.71
N LEU A 117 -10.45 12.31 5.78
CA LEU A 117 -11.22 11.07 5.92
C LEU A 117 -12.27 10.89 4.82
N VAL A 118 -12.80 12.00 4.26
CA VAL A 118 -13.90 11.95 3.28
C VAL A 118 -13.73 12.87 2.07
N ALA A 119 -12.87 13.89 2.16
CA ALA A 119 -12.72 14.91 1.12
C ALA A 119 -11.33 15.58 1.18
N ALA A 120 -10.91 16.21 0.09
CA ALA A 120 -9.77 17.13 0.08
C ALA A 120 -10.30 18.55 -0.13
N PRO A 121 -10.47 19.39 0.89
CA PRO A 121 -11.02 20.74 0.74
C PRO A 121 -10.28 21.54 -0.33
N ASP A 122 -10.99 22.37 -1.10
CA ASP A 122 -10.41 23.08 -2.24
C ASP A 122 -9.30 24.04 -1.79
N GLU A 123 -9.45 24.62 -0.59
CA GLU A 123 -8.45 25.47 0.06
C GLU A 123 -7.17 24.75 0.50
N ALA A 124 -7.19 23.42 0.60
CA ALA A 124 -6.04 22.58 0.94
C ALA A 124 -5.29 22.08 -0.30
N ARG A 125 -5.69 22.54 -1.50
CA ARG A 125 -5.10 22.14 -2.78
C ARG A 125 -4.33 23.29 -3.39
N GLU A 126 -3.24 22.96 -4.06
CA GLU A 126 -2.48 23.91 -4.88
C GLU A 126 -2.10 23.30 -6.23
N PRO A 127 -1.93 24.12 -7.28
CA PRO A 127 -1.42 23.64 -8.56
C PRO A 127 0.02 23.13 -8.42
N ILE A 128 0.38 22.13 -9.21
CA ILE A 128 1.76 21.67 -9.33
C ILE A 128 2.46 22.59 -10.35
N GLU A 129 3.43 23.39 -9.91
CA GLU A 129 4.03 24.47 -10.73
C GLU A 129 4.69 23.97 -12.03
N ASP A 130 5.29 22.77 -11.98
CA ASP A 130 6.03 22.16 -13.09
C ASP A 130 5.24 21.07 -13.82
N ALA A 131 3.93 20.93 -13.57
CA ALA A 131 3.10 19.98 -14.30
C ALA A 131 2.95 20.41 -15.77
N ASP A 132 3.33 19.54 -16.69
CA ASP A 132 3.09 19.73 -18.11
C ASP A 132 1.66 19.27 -18.50
N GLU A 133 1.30 19.51 -19.77
CA GLU A 133 -0.02 19.11 -20.30
C GLU A 133 -0.23 17.58 -20.31
N ASP A 134 0.85 16.80 -20.22
CA ASP A 134 0.82 15.33 -20.24
C ASP A 134 0.81 14.74 -18.80
N SER A 135 1.05 15.56 -17.78
CA SER A 135 1.04 15.15 -16.37
C SER A 135 -0.39 14.81 -15.91
N ILE A 136 -0.56 13.62 -15.33
CA ILE A 136 -1.86 13.17 -14.81
C ILE A 136 -2.31 14.09 -13.67
N ALA A 137 -1.45 14.31 -12.69
CA ALA A 137 -1.72 15.20 -11.56
C ALA A 137 -1.51 16.65 -11.97
N GLN A 138 -2.51 17.49 -11.73
CA GLN A 138 -2.41 18.95 -11.92
C GLN A 138 -2.45 19.71 -10.59
N GLN A 139 -2.83 19.02 -9.51
CA GLN A 139 -2.91 19.57 -8.16
C GLN A 139 -2.31 18.60 -7.15
N ARG A 140 -1.86 19.16 -6.03
CA ARG A 140 -1.40 18.44 -4.84
C ARG A 140 -2.00 19.06 -3.58
N LEU A 141 -1.89 18.36 -2.45
CA LEU A 141 -2.19 18.95 -1.15
C LEU A 141 -1.07 19.90 -0.70
N THR A 142 -1.47 20.97 -0.01
CA THR A 142 -0.53 21.97 0.52
C THR A 142 0.22 21.49 1.76
N GLU A 143 -0.35 20.55 2.50
CA GLU A 143 0.20 20.03 3.75
C GLU A 143 0.62 18.56 3.59
N PRO A 144 1.70 18.13 4.25
CA PRO A 144 2.13 16.73 4.25
C PRO A 144 1.07 15.78 4.82
N THR A 145 0.98 14.59 4.26
CA THR A 145 0.01 13.55 4.68
C THR A 145 0.66 12.19 4.81
N LEU A 146 -0.08 11.22 5.36
CA LEU A 146 0.30 9.81 5.39
C LEU A 146 0.23 9.12 4.02
N TYR A 147 -0.30 9.78 2.99
CA TYR A 147 -0.40 9.27 1.62
C TYR A 147 0.75 9.83 0.77
N SER A 148 1.98 9.66 1.23
CA SER A 148 3.16 10.24 0.60
C SER A 148 3.94 9.22 -0.22
N ASP A 149 4.88 9.74 -1.01
CA ASP A 149 5.92 8.96 -1.69
C ASP A 149 7.14 8.74 -0.78
N GLU A 150 7.22 9.45 0.35
CA GLU A 150 8.35 9.44 1.29
C GLU A 150 8.24 8.27 2.28
N ALA A 151 9.24 7.40 2.30
CA ALA A 151 9.36 6.34 3.30
C ALA A 151 10.79 5.88 3.48
N ASP A 152 11.04 5.29 4.64
CA ASP A 152 12.32 4.69 4.99
C ASP A 152 12.14 3.18 5.19
N VAL A 153 13.08 2.40 4.68
CA VAL A 153 13.12 0.94 4.87
C VAL A 153 13.54 0.65 6.30
N THR A 154 12.82 -0.24 6.98
CA THR A 154 13.22 -0.75 8.30
C THR A 154 12.87 -2.24 8.41
N SER A 155 12.46 -2.75 9.57
CA SER A 155 12.00 -4.12 9.74
C SER A 155 10.59 -4.17 10.33
N GLY A 156 9.79 -5.12 9.86
CA GLY A 156 8.47 -5.36 10.40
C GLY A 156 7.92 -6.72 9.98
N SER A 157 7.17 -7.33 10.88
CA SER A 157 6.43 -8.57 10.64
C SER A 157 4.99 -8.40 11.07
N PHE A 158 4.10 -9.11 10.40
CA PHE A 158 2.72 -9.24 10.85
C PHE A 158 2.15 -10.60 10.48
N GLU A 159 1.13 -11.00 11.21
CA GLU A 159 0.14 -11.99 10.80
C GLU A 159 -1.22 -11.46 11.20
N ILE A 160 -2.17 -11.48 10.26
CA ILE A 160 -3.54 -11.09 10.50
C ILE A 160 -4.49 -12.13 9.92
N THR A 161 -5.47 -12.54 10.72
CA THR A 161 -6.61 -13.33 10.26
C THR A 161 -7.86 -12.47 10.34
N TYR A 162 -8.48 -12.23 9.19
CA TYR A 162 -9.75 -11.54 9.04
C TYR A 162 -10.91 -12.55 9.06
N GLU A 163 -11.98 -12.24 9.78
CA GLU A 163 -13.24 -13.00 9.75
C GLU A 163 -14.42 -12.06 9.49
N ASP A 164 -14.83 -11.96 8.22
CA ASP A 164 -16.02 -11.24 7.77
C ASP A 164 -17.25 -12.12 8.00
N ARG A 165 -18.13 -11.67 8.89
CA ARG A 165 -19.41 -12.32 9.21
C ARG A 165 -20.61 -11.46 8.82
N GLN A 166 -20.38 -10.22 8.36
CA GLN A 166 -21.42 -9.26 8.06
C GLN A 166 -21.22 -8.65 6.66
N PRO A 167 -22.14 -8.86 5.72
CA PRO A 167 -21.96 -8.34 4.37
C PRO A 167 -22.23 -6.82 4.23
N TYR A 168 -22.82 -6.19 5.24
CA TYR A 168 -23.28 -4.80 5.23
C TYR A 168 -23.20 -4.19 6.62
N ASP A 169 -22.97 -2.87 6.68
CA ASP A 169 -23.06 -2.10 7.91
C ASP A 169 -24.48 -2.19 8.51
N LEU A 170 -24.55 -2.31 9.84
CA LEU A 170 -25.80 -2.39 10.58
C LEU A 170 -25.99 -1.14 11.46
N PRO A 171 -27.24 -0.74 11.74
CA PRO A 171 -27.50 0.27 12.75
C PRO A 171 -27.07 -0.24 14.13
N GLY A 172 -26.25 0.54 14.84
CA GLY A 172 -25.74 0.14 16.14
C GLY A 172 -24.68 1.12 16.66
N ALA A 173 -24.12 0.82 17.82
CA ALA A 173 -22.89 1.48 18.25
C ALA A 173 -21.70 1.02 17.37
N PRO A 174 -20.65 1.84 17.19
CA PRO A 174 -19.51 1.49 16.32
C PRO A 174 -18.88 0.12 16.59
N GLY A 175 -18.79 -0.34 17.85
CA GLY A 175 -18.25 -1.66 18.18
C GLY A 175 -19.25 -2.81 18.11
N GLU A 176 -20.51 -2.58 17.70
CA GLU A 176 -21.54 -3.63 17.59
C GLU A 176 -21.44 -4.35 16.24
N THR A 177 -20.38 -5.15 16.08
CA THR A 177 -20.14 -6.00 14.91
C THR A 177 -19.93 -7.46 15.31
N SER A 178 -20.17 -8.39 14.38
CA SER A 178 -19.76 -9.80 14.55
C SER A 178 -18.48 -10.15 13.80
N ASP A 179 -17.90 -9.19 13.09
CA ASP A 179 -16.60 -9.34 12.46
C ASP A 179 -15.51 -9.36 13.52
N THR A 180 -14.43 -10.08 13.23
CA THR A 180 -13.27 -10.14 14.11
C THR A 180 -12.00 -10.16 13.29
N ILE A 181 -10.91 -9.71 13.91
CA ILE A 181 -9.56 -9.97 13.45
C ILE A 181 -8.73 -10.55 14.59
N ASP A 182 -7.76 -11.38 14.24
CA ASP A 182 -6.62 -11.74 15.10
C ASP A 182 -5.38 -11.12 14.48
N LEU A 183 -4.67 -10.25 15.19
CA LEU A 183 -3.56 -9.45 14.67
C LEU A 183 -2.36 -9.54 15.61
N ASP A 184 -1.23 -9.97 15.07
CA ASP A 184 0.10 -9.79 15.65
C ASP A 184 0.92 -8.93 14.67
N ALA A 185 1.32 -7.73 15.08
CA ALA A 185 2.11 -6.84 14.24
C ALA A 185 3.17 -6.12 15.08
N GLN A 186 4.42 -6.25 14.64
CA GLN A 186 5.60 -5.66 15.25
C GLN A 186 6.51 -5.07 14.18
N PHE A 187 6.99 -3.85 14.40
CA PHE A 187 7.81 -3.15 13.42
C PHE A 187 8.64 -2.04 14.06
N THR A 188 9.62 -1.52 13.32
CA THR A 188 10.49 -0.44 13.77
C THR A 188 10.25 0.85 13.00
N ASP A 189 10.57 1.99 13.60
CA ASP A 189 10.78 3.25 12.86
C ASP A 189 12.25 3.42 12.45
N PRO A 190 12.59 4.44 11.63
CA PRO A 190 13.97 4.68 11.19
C PRO A 190 14.94 5.06 12.31
N ALA A 191 14.45 5.44 13.48
CA ALA A 191 15.26 5.68 14.67
C ALA A 191 15.49 4.40 15.49
N GLY A 192 14.95 3.26 15.05
CA GLY A 192 15.06 1.97 15.72
C GLY A 192 14.16 1.82 16.94
N ASN A 193 13.13 2.68 17.12
CA ASN A 193 12.12 2.42 18.13
C ASN A 193 11.25 1.24 17.69
N GLU A 194 10.94 0.35 18.63
CA GLU A 194 10.10 -0.82 18.39
C GLU A 194 8.63 -0.49 18.66
N TYR A 195 7.73 -0.94 17.79
CA TYR A 195 6.29 -0.74 17.90
C TYR A 195 5.57 -2.09 17.88
N GLU A 196 4.54 -2.22 18.71
CA GLU A 196 3.64 -3.37 18.73
C GLU A 196 2.19 -2.86 18.78
N ILE A 197 1.33 -3.42 17.93
CA ILE A 197 -0.10 -3.12 17.91
C ILE A 197 -0.84 -4.22 18.66
N GLU A 198 -1.41 -3.87 19.81
CA GLU A 198 -2.31 -4.75 20.58
C GLU A 198 -3.76 -4.40 20.18
N HIS A 199 -4.31 -5.15 19.24
CA HIS A 199 -5.69 -4.97 18.78
C HIS A 199 -6.70 -5.40 19.87
N ASP A 200 -7.75 -4.60 20.10
CA ASP A 200 -8.79 -4.88 21.08
C ASP A 200 -10.07 -5.43 20.42
N HIS A 201 -10.68 -4.67 19.50
CA HIS A 201 -11.86 -5.11 18.74
C HIS A 201 -12.05 -4.34 17.43
N VAL A 202 -12.76 -4.99 16.49
CA VAL A 202 -13.21 -4.42 15.21
C VAL A 202 -14.31 -3.38 15.47
N ILE A 203 -14.32 -2.33 14.67
CA ILE A 203 -15.34 -1.29 14.69
C ILE A 203 -15.91 -1.05 13.29
N GLN A 204 -17.17 -0.66 13.24
CA GLN A 204 -17.81 0.01 12.12
C GLN A 204 -17.64 1.53 12.32
N PRO A 205 -16.72 2.21 11.61
CA PRO A 205 -16.49 3.63 11.80
C PRO A 205 -17.77 4.44 11.56
N PRO A 206 -18.14 5.37 12.45
CA PRO A 206 -19.37 6.15 12.32
C PRO A 206 -19.22 7.32 11.33
N ILE A 207 -18.50 7.11 10.22
CA ILE A 207 -18.19 8.14 9.22
C ILE A 207 -19.26 8.10 8.11
N PRO A 208 -20.00 9.20 7.88
CA PRO A 208 -21.03 9.23 6.84
C PRO A 208 -20.48 8.88 5.45
N GLY A 209 -21.14 7.93 4.79
CA GLY A 209 -20.79 7.45 3.46
C GLY A 209 -19.88 6.23 3.43
N TYR A 210 -19.28 5.85 4.56
CA TYR A 210 -18.53 4.60 4.67
C TYR A 210 -19.51 3.42 4.66
N GLU A 211 -19.10 2.35 3.98
CA GLU A 211 -19.78 1.06 3.92
C GLU A 211 -18.74 -0.03 4.21
N THR A 212 -18.53 -0.31 5.50
CA THR A 212 -17.42 -1.16 5.99
C THR A 212 -17.80 -2.61 6.25
N GLY A 213 -19.03 -3.02 5.95
CA GLY A 213 -19.49 -4.38 6.21
C GLY A 213 -19.54 -4.76 7.69
N GLY A 214 -19.62 -3.81 8.62
CA GLY A 214 -19.45 -4.10 10.06
C GLY A 214 -18.01 -3.96 10.56
N GLY A 215 -17.06 -3.65 9.67
CA GLY A 215 -15.69 -3.33 10.04
C GLY A 215 -14.65 -4.30 9.49
N VAL A 216 -15.04 -5.42 8.86
CA VAL A 216 -14.18 -6.22 8.00
C VAL A 216 -14.81 -6.36 6.63
N VAL A 217 -14.01 -6.18 5.57
CA VAL A 217 -14.46 -6.41 4.19
C VAL A 217 -13.48 -7.29 3.44
N MET A 218 -14.00 -8.12 2.55
CA MET A 218 -13.23 -8.88 1.56
C MET A 218 -13.80 -8.69 0.16
N ASP A 219 -12.95 -8.85 -0.86
CA ASP A 219 -13.36 -8.77 -2.28
C ASP A 219 -14.01 -7.44 -2.68
N ARG A 220 -13.44 -6.31 -2.26
CA ARG A 220 -14.08 -5.00 -2.42
C ARG A 220 -13.14 -3.97 -3.02
N THR A 221 -13.71 -3.02 -3.73
CA THR A 221 -13.00 -1.80 -4.11
C THR A 221 -13.24 -0.74 -3.04
N LEU A 222 -12.19 -0.16 -2.50
CA LEU A 222 -12.23 0.89 -1.49
C LEU A 222 -11.57 2.18 -2.00
N HIS A 223 -11.68 3.26 -1.24
CA HIS A 223 -11.02 4.54 -1.49
C HIS A 223 -11.41 5.21 -2.83
N GLY A 224 -10.63 6.21 -3.25
CA GLY A 224 -10.91 7.05 -4.42
C GLY A 224 -12.36 7.55 -4.45
N ILE A 225 -13.14 7.09 -5.45
CA ILE A 225 -14.53 7.52 -5.66
C ILE A 225 -15.59 6.72 -4.89
N THR A 226 -15.22 5.68 -4.13
CA THR A 226 -16.19 4.77 -3.49
C THR A 226 -16.95 5.42 -2.33
N GLY A 227 -16.35 6.43 -1.69
CA GLY A 227 -16.88 7.05 -0.48
C GLY A 227 -16.57 6.28 0.82
N THR A 228 -15.90 5.12 0.75
CA THR A 228 -15.43 4.37 1.93
C THR A 228 -13.91 4.44 2.02
N GLY A 229 -13.40 4.92 3.15
CA GLY A 229 -11.99 5.28 3.31
C GLY A 229 -11.65 6.65 2.73
N SER A 230 -10.44 7.14 3.00
CA SER A 230 -9.97 8.42 2.47
C SER A 230 -9.93 8.39 0.94
N PRO A 231 -10.42 9.44 0.24
CA PRO A 231 -10.27 9.54 -1.21
C PRO A 231 -8.82 9.85 -1.64
N LEU A 232 -7.92 10.14 -0.70
CA LEU A 232 -6.51 10.40 -1.01
C LEU A 232 -5.77 9.12 -1.39
N PHE A 233 -6.20 7.96 -0.87
CA PHE A 233 -5.70 6.68 -1.34
C PHE A 233 -6.38 6.33 -2.68
N PRO A 234 -5.67 5.71 -3.64
CA PRO A 234 -6.26 5.36 -4.93
C PRO A 234 -7.47 4.43 -4.79
N ASN A 235 -8.39 4.48 -5.75
CA ASN A 235 -9.46 3.49 -5.86
C ASN A 235 -8.85 2.10 -6.12
N VAL A 236 -8.91 1.23 -5.10
CA VAL A 236 -8.03 0.06 -5.02
C VAL A 236 -8.83 -1.21 -4.78
N TYR A 237 -8.51 -2.29 -5.51
CA TYR A 237 -8.99 -3.62 -5.17
C TYR A 237 -8.38 -4.07 -3.85
N THR A 238 -9.25 -4.47 -2.93
CA THR A 238 -8.92 -4.86 -1.56
C THR A 238 -9.28 -6.32 -1.38
N TYR A 239 -8.26 -7.15 -1.12
CA TYR A 239 -8.42 -8.57 -0.82
C TYR A 239 -9.08 -8.74 0.55
N ALA A 240 -8.58 -8.01 1.54
CA ALA A 240 -9.17 -7.89 2.87
C ALA A 240 -8.84 -6.53 3.49
N ALA A 241 -9.76 -5.95 4.26
CA ALA A 241 -9.49 -4.78 5.09
C ALA A 241 -10.28 -4.84 6.40
N SER A 242 -9.74 -4.19 7.42
CA SER A 242 -10.40 -4.08 8.72
C SER A 242 -10.25 -2.68 9.32
N TRP A 243 -11.26 -2.26 10.07
CA TRP A 243 -11.21 -1.12 10.97
C TRP A 243 -11.35 -1.62 12.39
N GLY A 244 -10.41 -1.25 13.26
CA GLY A 244 -10.39 -1.68 14.65
C GLY A 244 -9.88 -0.57 15.56
N VAL A 245 -9.86 -0.89 16.84
CA VAL A 245 -9.23 -0.06 17.87
C VAL A 245 -8.27 -0.93 18.68
N GLY A 246 -7.19 -0.32 19.14
CA GLY A 246 -6.19 -1.04 19.91
C GLY A 246 -5.23 -0.11 20.65
N ASN A 247 -4.34 -0.72 21.42
CA ASN A 247 -3.22 -0.03 22.04
C ASN A 247 -2.01 -0.04 21.13
N LEU A 248 -1.17 0.97 21.29
CA LEU A 248 0.18 1.00 20.75
C LEU A 248 1.16 0.86 21.91
N HIS A 249 2.07 -0.11 21.80
CA HIS A 249 3.25 -0.19 22.65
C HIS A 249 4.45 0.33 21.86
N VAL A 250 5.30 1.10 22.53
CA VAL A 250 6.54 1.66 21.98
C VAL A 250 7.68 1.28 22.91
N ASN A 251 8.70 0.61 22.38
CA ASN A 251 9.84 0.08 23.13
C ASN A 251 9.40 -0.78 24.35
N GLY A 252 8.33 -1.56 24.18
CA GLY A 252 7.74 -2.42 25.21
C GLY A 252 6.93 -1.69 26.30
N GLU A 253 6.70 -0.38 26.17
CA GLU A 253 5.88 0.42 27.07
C GLU A 253 4.57 0.85 26.39
N LEU A 254 3.45 0.83 27.13
CA LEU A 254 2.16 1.29 26.61
C LEU A 254 2.21 2.80 26.32
N ALA A 255 2.18 3.18 25.04
CA ALA A 255 2.22 4.58 24.63
C ALA A 255 0.82 5.24 24.63
N THR A 256 -0.22 4.45 24.43
CA THR A 256 -1.62 4.92 24.39
C THR A 256 -2.30 4.91 25.77
N GLU A 257 -1.65 5.49 26.79
CA GLU A 257 -2.17 5.54 28.16
C GLU A 257 -3.53 6.27 28.27
N GLU A 258 -3.79 7.21 27.37
CA GLU A 258 -5.01 8.03 27.35
C GLU A 258 -6.20 7.35 26.63
N GLY A 259 -5.99 6.13 26.13
CA GLY A 259 -7.00 5.33 25.43
C GLY A 259 -6.53 4.92 24.04
N PHE A 260 -7.32 4.02 23.43
CA PHE A 260 -7.00 3.39 22.15
C PHE A 260 -6.69 4.37 21.01
N ARG A 261 -6.16 3.82 19.92
CA ARG A 261 -6.12 4.47 18.61
C ARG A 261 -6.91 3.65 17.60
N VAL A 262 -7.43 4.33 16.57
CA VAL A 262 -8.03 3.64 15.43
C VAL A 262 -6.91 3.00 14.60
N VAL A 263 -7.06 1.71 14.36
CA VAL A 263 -6.14 0.87 13.61
C VAL A 263 -6.85 0.40 12.35
N HIS A 264 -6.24 0.58 11.20
CA HIS A 264 -6.77 0.16 9.90
C HIS A 264 -5.74 -0.69 9.19
N PHE A 265 -6.08 -1.93 8.84
CA PHE A 265 -5.21 -2.83 8.09
C PHE A 265 -5.88 -3.19 6.78
N MET A 266 -5.13 -3.23 5.70
CA MET A 266 -5.63 -3.65 4.40
C MET A 266 -4.57 -4.46 3.66
N THR A 267 -5.00 -5.56 3.06
CA THR A 267 -4.29 -6.25 1.99
C THR A 267 -4.93 -5.83 0.68
N THR A 268 -4.21 -5.08 -0.14
CA THR A 268 -4.73 -4.47 -1.37
C THR A 268 -3.90 -4.89 -2.56
N GLN A 269 -4.39 -4.66 -3.79
CA GLN A 269 -3.48 -4.60 -4.92
C GLN A 269 -2.39 -3.56 -4.66
N THR A 270 -1.19 -3.76 -5.21
CA THR A 270 -0.06 -2.85 -4.98
C THR A 270 -0.35 -1.47 -5.55
N VAL A 271 -0.15 -0.42 -4.73
CA VAL A 271 -0.37 0.99 -5.11
C VAL A 271 0.90 1.83 -5.21
N ARG A 272 2.07 1.20 -5.10
CA ARG A 272 3.37 1.87 -5.22
C ARG A 272 4.14 1.30 -6.40
N ASP A 273 4.72 2.18 -7.21
CA ASP A 273 5.55 1.75 -8.33
C ASP A 273 6.98 1.38 -7.89
N GLU A 274 7.83 0.98 -8.85
CA GLU A 274 9.23 0.62 -8.64
C GLU A 274 10.07 1.72 -7.96
N ARG A 275 9.63 2.98 -8.00
CA ARG A 275 10.28 4.12 -7.34
C ARG A 275 9.61 4.49 -6.02
N TYR A 276 8.78 3.58 -5.51
CA TYR A 276 7.99 3.73 -4.29
C TYR A 276 6.95 4.86 -4.32
N ARG A 277 6.73 5.49 -5.48
CA ARG A 277 5.74 6.54 -5.65
C ARG A 277 4.35 5.95 -5.53
N MET A 278 3.53 6.52 -4.65
CA MET A 278 2.12 6.17 -4.57
C MET A 278 1.42 6.67 -5.84
N VAL A 279 0.95 5.72 -6.62
CA VAL A 279 0.34 6.01 -7.92
C VAL A 279 -1.05 6.62 -7.75
N LEU A 280 -1.59 7.13 -8.86
CA LEU A 280 -2.96 7.63 -8.92
C LEU A 280 -3.93 6.58 -9.45
N ASP A 281 -5.23 6.82 -9.28
CA ASP A 281 -6.31 5.97 -9.80
C ASP A 281 -6.15 5.66 -11.31
N GLU A 282 -5.68 6.64 -12.08
CA GLU A 282 -5.45 6.52 -13.52
C GLU A 282 -4.32 5.56 -13.92
N GLU A 283 -3.45 5.22 -12.97
CA GLU A 283 -2.25 4.40 -13.18
C GLU A 283 -2.46 2.94 -12.73
N LEU A 284 -3.61 2.64 -12.10
CA LEU A 284 -3.93 1.30 -11.61
C LEU A 284 -4.70 0.45 -12.66
N PRO A 285 -4.57 -0.88 -12.60
CA PRO A 285 -3.65 -1.65 -11.74
C PRO A 285 -2.20 -1.60 -12.24
N LEU A 286 -1.24 -1.72 -11.32
CA LEU A 286 0.15 -1.92 -11.68
C LEU A 286 0.40 -3.37 -12.09
N GLU A 287 1.17 -3.56 -13.17
CA GLU A 287 1.73 -4.87 -13.49
C GLU A 287 2.84 -5.18 -12.48
N PRO A 288 3.03 -6.45 -12.06
CA PRO A 288 4.00 -6.78 -11.02
C PRO A 288 5.42 -6.28 -11.35
N GLY A 289 5.84 -6.31 -12.62
CA GLY A 289 7.14 -5.76 -13.04
C GLY A 289 7.32 -4.25 -12.84
N ASN A 290 6.25 -3.51 -12.58
CA ASN A 290 6.27 -2.07 -12.28
C ASN A 290 6.08 -1.78 -10.78
N THR A 291 6.23 -2.79 -9.91
CA THR A 291 6.07 -2.66 -8.45
C THR A 291 7.37 -2.98 -7.72
N ILE A 292 7.55 -2.41 -6.53
CA ILE A 292 8.78 -2.54 -5.74
C ILE A 292 9.09 -3.94 -5.19
N ALA A 293 8.14 -4.87 -5.29
CA ALA A 293 8.32 -6.24 -4.80
C ALA A 293 8.06 -7.29 -5.88
N GLY A 294 7.76 -6.87 -7.11
CA GLY A 294 7.26 -7.80 -8.13
C GLY A 294 5.90 -8.39 -7.79
N GLN A 295 5.19 -7.80 -6.82
CA GLN A 295 3.95 -8.33 -6.28
C GLN A 295 2.73 -7.54 -6.74
N ILE A 296 1.63 -8.26 -6.89
CA ILE A 296 0.34 -7.70 -7.28
C ILE A 296 -0.50 -7.25 -6.08
N HIS A 297 -0.10 -7.65 -4.88
CA HIS A 297 -0.69 -7.23 -3.62
C HIS A 297 0.40 -6.87 -2.62
N HIS A 298 0.01 -6.08 -1.62
CA HIS A 298 0.79 -5.80 -0.43
C HIS A 298 -0.15 -5.53 0.74
N THR A 299 0.38 -5.52 1.96
CA THR A 299 -0.38 -5.14 3.15
C THR A 299 0.11 -3.83 3.72
N HIS A 300 -0.83 -2.99 4.13
CA HIS A 300 -0.51 -1.77 4.87
C HIS A 300 -1.38 -1.62 6.11
N GLY A 301 -0.74 -1.18 7.18
CA GLY A 301 -1.34 -0.93 8.49
C GLY A 301 -1.18 0.53 8.85
N VAL A 302 -2.28 1.17 9.24
CA VAL A 302 -2.33 2.58 9.62
C VAL A 302 -2.85 2.69 11.03
N VAL A 303 -2.09 3.36 11.90
CA VAL A 303 -2.60 3.88 13.17
C VAL A 303 -2.94 5.34 12.94
N LEU A 304 -4.23 5.64 12.92
CA LEU A 304 -4.74 6.97 12.62
C LEU A 304 -4.65 7.89 13.85
N PRO A 305 -4.51 9.22 13.65
CA PRO A 305 -4.55 10.22 14.72
C PRO A 305 -5.99 10.43 15.22
N ILE A 306 -6.64 9.34 15.63
CA ILE A 306 -8.02 9.30 16.08
C ILE A 306 -8.07 8.46 17.34
N ARG A 307 -8.55 9.07 18.43
CA ARG A 307 -8.84 8.37 19.67
C ARG A 307 -10.35 8.14 19.81
N PRO A 308 -10.83 6.90 19.92
CA PRO A 308 -12.21 6.64 20.28
C PRO A 308 -12.45 7.06 21.74
N THR A 309 -13.60 7.71 21.99
CA THR A 309 -14.05 8.06 23.35
C THR A 309 -15.49 7.60 23.55
N PRO A 310 -16.00 7.57 24.79
CA PRO A 310 -17.41 7.24 25.04
C PRO A 310 -18.41 8.17 24.32
N ASP A 311 -18.01 9.40 24.01
CA ASP A 311 -18.86 10.38 23.35
C ASP A 311 -18.72 10.37 21.81
N GLY A 312 -17.72 9.64 21.28
CA GLY A 312 -17.40 9.57 19.86
C GLY A 312 -15.89 9.71 19.60
N PRO A 313 -15.45 9.55 18.34
CA PRO A 313 -14.05 9.71 17.98
C PRO A 313 -13.63 11.19 18.02
N VAL A 314 -12.37 11.44 18.40
CA VAL A 314 -11.76 12.78 18.39
C VAL A 314 -10.41 12.73 17.68
N TYR A 315 -10.03 13.83 17.04
CA TYR A 315 -8.67 13.99 16.54
C TYR A 315 -7.70 13.97 17.73
N ASP A 316 -6.71 13.09 17.65
CA ASP A 316 -5.69 12.96 18.67
C ASP A 316 -4.44 12.30 18.06
N PRO A 317 -3.32 13.04 17.90
CA PRO A 317 -2.09 12.50 17.34
C PRO A 317 -1.67 11.16 17.97
N VAL A 318 -1.11 10.29 17.15
CA VAL A 318 -0.54 9.03 17.63
C VAL A 318 0.73 9.34 18.43
N PRO A 319 0.87 8.79 19.65
CA PRO A 319 2.06 9.00 20.49
C PRO A 319 3.22 8.12 20.01
N THR A 320 3.77 8.43 18.83
CA THR A 320 4.97 7.77 18.32
C THR A 320 6.23 8.28 19.03
N ALA A 321 7.34 7.53 18.93
CA ALA A 321 8.65 7.97 19.41
C ALA A 321 9.54 8.54 18.28
N PHE A 322 9.09 8.45 17.03
CA PHE A 322 9.84 8.94 15.88
C PHE A 322 9.76 10.47 15.78
N GLU A 323 10.89 11.15 16.00
CA GLU A 323 10.99 12.61 15.84
C GLU A 323 11.24 12.98 14.38
N LEU A 324 10.37 13.83 13.84
CA LEU A 324 10.52 14.41 12.51
C LEU A 324 11.57 15.54 12.51
N PRO A 325 12.09 15.97 11.35
CA PRO A 325 13.08 17.04 11.26
C PRO A 325 12.65 18.40 11.87
N ASN A 326 11.35 18.62 12.03
CA ASN A 326 10.80 19.82 12.67
C ASN A 326 10.83 19.77 14.22
N GLY A 327 11.20 18.62 14.81
CA GLY A 327 11.27 18.37 16.25
C GLY A 327 9.95 17.88 16.89
N ASP A 328 8.89 17.71 16.11
CA ASP A 328 7.65 17.08 16.56
C ASP A 328 7.69 15.57 16.30
N THR A 329 6.96 14.77 17.07
CA THR A 329 6.80 13.34 16.80
C THR A 329 5.84 13.10 15.65
N GLN A 330 6.07 12.07 14.83
CA GLN A 330 5.20 11.74 13.72
C GLN A 330 3.76 11.44 14.21
N PRO A 331 2.73 12.14 13.74
CA PRO A 331 1.40 12.09 14.36
C PRO A 331 0.56 10.87 13.95
N PHE A 332 1.11 9.96 13.14
CA PHE A 332 0.45 8.74 12.66
C PHE A 332 1.50 7.65 12.46
N ILE A 333 1.05 6.41 12.29
CA ILE A 333 1.87 5.31 11.77
C ILE A 333 1.25 4.85 10.46
N HIS A 334 2.07 4.69 9.42
CA HIS A 334 1.67 4.03 8.19
C HIS A 334 2.80 3.07 7.81
N ALA A 335 2.54 1.79 8.06
CA ALA A 335 3.45 0.68 7.97
C ALA A 335 3.10 -0.13 6.73
N MET A 336 4.08 -0.39 5.86
CA MET A 336 3.88 -1.09 4.59
C MET A 336 4.70 -2.37 4.58
N TRP A 337 4.05 -3.50 4.34
CA TRP A 337 4.64 -4.82 4.15
C TRP A 337 4.48 -5.19 2.68
N GLU A 338 5.57 -4.98 1.92
CA GLU A 338 5.56 -5.04 0.45
C GLU A 338 5.69 -6.46 -0.12
N GLN A 339 5.94 -7.46 0.73
CA GLN A 339 6.19 -8.84 0.36
C GLN A 339 5.38 -9.80 1.25
N ASP A 340 4.08 -9.52 1.36
CA ASP A 340 3.16 -10.33 2.13
C ASP A 340 2.74 -11.61 1.38
N GLU A 341 2.15 -12.54 2.12
CA GLU A 341 1.60 -13.79 1.59
C GLU A 341 0.17 -13.97 2.08
N ILE A 342 -0.78 -14.12 1.16
CA ILE A 342 -2.15 -14.56 1.48
C ILE A 342 -2.13 -16.09 1.68
N VAL A 343 -2.00 -16.52 2.94
CA VAL A 343 -1.84 -17.93 3.34
C VAL A 343 -3.14 -18.71 3.22
N GLU A 344 -4.25 -18.07 3.57
CA GLU A 344 -5.58 -18.65 3.52
C GLU A 344 -6.56 -17.58 3.02
N GLY A 345 -7.52 -17.98 2.21
CA GLY A 345 -8.59 -17.09 1.76
C GLY A 345 -9.12 -17.45 0.38
N PRO A 346 -10.19 -16.79 -0.07
CA PRO A 346 -10.79 -17.05 -1.38
C PRO A 346 -9.87 -16.72 -2.57
N PHE A 347 -8.74 -16.06 -2.30
CA PHE A 347 -7.76 -15.59 -3.29
C PHE A 347 -6.39 -16.27 -3.18
N ALA A 348 -6.17 -17.18 -2.23
CA ALA A 348 -4.85 -17.78 -1.99
C ALA A 348 -4.30 -18.53 -3.22
N ASP A 349 -5.19 -19.05 -4.08
CA ASP A 349 -4.82 -19.73 -5.32
C ASP A 349 -4.89 -18.82 -6.57
N TRP A 350 -5.12 -17.51 -6.41
CA TRP A 350 -5.26 -16.58 -7.54
C TRP A 350 -3.89 -16.11 -8.05
N GLU A 351 -3.70 -16.17 -9.37
CA GLU A 351 -2.50 -15.70 -10.05
C GLU A 351 -2.86 -14.58 -11.04
N PHE A 352 -1.93 -13.64 -11.25
CA PHE A 352 -2.13 -12.54 -12.19
C PHE A 352 -2.30 -13.07 -13.62
N PRO A 353 -3.39 -12.71 -14.34
CA PRO A 353 -3.60 -13.15 -15.72
C PRO A 353 -2.48 -12.66 -16.64
N GLY A 354 -1.65 -13.58 -17.15
CA GLY A 354 -0.46 -13.24 -17.96
C GLY A 354 0.87 -13.42 -17.22
N ALA A 355 0.86 -13.89 -15.97
CA ALA A 355 2.04 -14.38 -15.26
C ALA A 355 2.64 -15.68 -15.86
N ASP A 356 1.94 -16.31 -16.83
CA ASP A 356 2.54 -17.32 -17.71
C ASP A 356 3.63 -16.64 -18.54
N GLY A 357 4.86 -16.70 -18.01
CA GLY A 357 6.13 -16.39 -18.64
C GLY A 357 5.99 -15.68 -19.97
N GLY A 358 5.92 -14.34 -19.92
CA GLY A 358 6.33 -13.55 -21.06
C GLY A 358 7.70 -14.10 -21.48
N GLU A 359 7.81 -14.52 -22.74
CA GLU A 359 9.11 -14.81 -23.35
C GLU A 359 9.93 -13.52 -23.26
N THR A 360 10.57 -13.30 -22.10
CA THR A 360 11.72 -12.43 -22.00
C THR A 360 12.75 -13.07 -22.88
N GLU A 361 13.21 -12.30 -23.87
CA GLU A 361 14.39 -12.69 -24.63
C GLU A 361 15.45 -13.06 -23.60
N GLU A 362 15.81 -14.34 -23.61
CA GLU A 362 17.01 -14.86 -23.01
C GLU A 362 18.15 -14.01 -23.58
N ASN A 363 18.47 -12.88 -22.93
CA ASN A 363 19.76 -12.22 -23.05
C ASN A 363 20.75 -13.12 -22.30
N GLY A 364 20.86 -14.34 -22.80
CA GLY A 364 21.97 -15.21 -22.56
C GLY A 364 23.19 -14.52 -23.16
N GLU A 365 23.93 -13.82 -22.31
CA GLU A 365 25.37 -13.72 -22.49
C GLU A 365 26.05 -13.94 -21.14
N ALA A 366 25.94 -15.19 -20.67
CA ALA A 366 26.95 -15.83 -19.84
C ALA A 366 28.28 -15.95 -20.62
N ASP A 367 28.90 -14.81 -20.97
CA ASP A 367 30.33 -14.67 -21.30
C ASP A 367 30.77 -13.19 -21.50
N ALA A 368 30.07 -12.20 -20.94
CA ALA A 368 30.64 -10.85 -20.85
C ALA A 368 31.86 -10.87 -19.90
N GLU A 369 32.96 -10.26 -20.34
CA GLU A 369 34.20 -10.10 -19.56
C GLU A 369 33.92 -9.12 -18.41
N ALA A 370 33.23 -9.58 -17.37
CA ALA A 370 32.83 -8.74 -16.25
C ALA A 370 34.03 -8.44 -15.35
N ASP A 371 34.25 -7.16 -15.09
CA ASP A 371 35.27 -6.65 -14.18
C ASP A 371 34.89 -6.91 -12.73
N ILE A 372 33.60 -6.82 -12.41
CA ILE A 372 33.04 -6.99 -11.07
C ILE A 372 31.93 -8.03 -11.13
N ARG A 373 31.94 -8.98 -10.19
CA ARG A 373 30.85 -9.95 -9.99
C ARG A 373 30.36 -9.96 -8.55
N LEU A 374 29.05 -9.88 -8.38
CA LEU A 374 28.35 -9.95 -7.10
C LEU A 374 27.26 -11.03 -7.12
N VAL A 375 26.85 -11.50 -5.95
CA VAL A 375 25.57 -12.19 -5.72
C VAL A 375 24.75 -11.33 -4.76
N GLY A 376 23.53 -11.00 -5.15
CA GLY A 376 22.60 -10.21 -4.34
C GLY A 376 21.75 -11.12 -3.45
N GLU A 377 21.87 -10.95 -2.14
CA GLU A 377 21.00 -11.56 -1.15
C GLU A 377 20.59 -10.46 -0.16
N THR A 378 19.41 -10.55 0.44
CA THR A 378 18.91 -9.60 1.46
C THR A 378 19.89 -9.34 2.61
N SER A 379 20.78 -10.28 2.93
CA SER A 379 21.84 -10.09 3.93
C SER A 379 22.98 -9.18 3.46
N GLY A 380 23.15 -8.98 2.14
CA GLY A 380 24.18 -8.13 1.56
C GLY A 380 24.65 -8.60 0.18
N TRP A 381 25.41 -7.73 -0.51
CA TRP A 381 26.09 -8.08 -1.75
C TRP A 381 27.31 -8.97 -1.48
N GLN A 382 27.30 -10.21 -1.93
CA GLN A 382 28.45 -11.11 -1.79
C GLN A 382 29.40 -10.95 -2.97
N GLY A 383 30.65 -10.56 -2.70
CA GLY A 383 31.69 -10.46 -3.71
C GLY A 383 32.05 -11.82 -4.32
N VAL A 384 32.12 -11.89 -5.66
CA VAL A 384 32.52 -13.10 -6.40
C VAL A 384 33.82 -12.88 -7.15
N ALA A 385 33.93 -11.78 -7.90
CA ALA A 385 35.12 -11.40 -8.66
C ALA A 385 35.27 -9.87 -8.69
N PRO A 386 36.51 -9.32 -8.71
CA PRO A 386 37.79 -10.03 -8.78
C PRO A 386 38.16 -10.75 -7.47
N ASP A 387 39.26 -11.51 -7.46
CA ASP A 387 39.69 -12.32 -6.31
C ASP A 387 39.82 -11.47 -5.01
N GLU A 388 40.11 -10.18 -5.15
CA GLU A 388 40.25 -9.22 -4.05
C GLU A 388 38.96 -9.01 -3.26
N ILE A 389 37.78 -9.13 -3.88
CA ILE A 389 36.48 -8.95 -3.22
C ILE A 389 35.79 -10.28 -2.90
N SER A 390 36.32 -11.39 -3.41
CA SER A 390 35.67 -12.70 -3.34
C SER A 390 35.40 -13.15 -1.90
N GLY A 391 34.16 -13.52 -1.61
CA GLY A 391 33.69 -13.98 -0.29
C GLY A 391 33.58 -12.87 0.77
N THR A 392 33.63 -11.60 0.35
CA THR A 392 33.40 -10.46 1.23
C THR A 392 31.98 -9.95 1.03
N GLU A 393 31.24 -9.75 2.12
CA GLU A 393 29.93 -9.10 2.11
C GLU A 393 30.11 -7.58 1.98
N ASN A 394 29.32 -6.96 1.11
CA ASN A 394 29.35 -5.53 0.79
C ASN A 394 30.77 -4.98 0.55
N PRO A 395 31.54 -5.59 -0.38
CA PRO A 395 32.94 -5.24 -0.58
C PRO A 395 33.12 -3.80 -1.06
N THR A 396 34.22 -3.15 -0.68
CA THR A 396 34.61 -1.88 -1.31
C THR A 396 34.99 -2.12 -2.77
N LEU A 397 34.37 -1.40 -3.71
CA LEU A 397 34.73 -1.45 -5.13
C LEU A 397 35.80 -0.39 -5.42
N THR A 398 37.02 -0.82 -5.75
CA THR A 398 38.11 0.09 -6.12
C THR A 398 38.15 0.29 -7.64
N LEU A 399 37.97 1.53 -8.09
CA LEU A 399 37.81 1.90 -9.50
C LEU A 399 38.86 2.93 -9.95
N GLU A 400 39.28 2.91 -11.20
CA GLU A 400 40.14 3.94 -11.79
C GLU A 400 39.29 5.03 -12.46
N GLU A 401 39.51 6.31 -12.13
CA GLU A 401 38.72 7.42 -12.67
C GLU A 401 38.74 7.44 -14.22
N GLY A 402 37.55 7.50 -14.83
CA GLY A 402 37.37 7.56 -16.27
C GLY A 402 37.53 6.21 -16.99
N ALA A 403 37.76 5.11 -16.27
CA ALA A 403 37.67 3.76 -16.82
C ALA A 403 36.22 3.28 -16.87
N GLU A 404 35.90 2.46 -17.88
CA GLU A 404 34.61 1.79 -18.01
C GLU A 404 34.67 0.44 -17.32
N TYR A 405 33.64 0.13 -16.54
CA TYR A 405 33.48 -1.13 -15.80
C TYR A 405 32.20 -1.83 -16.21
N VAL A 406 32.26 -3.16 -16.25
CA VAL A 406 31.10 -4.04 -16.36
C VAL A 406 30.91 -4.79 -15.05
N LEU A 407 29.86 -4.43 -14.32
CA LEU A 407 29.40 -5.14 -13.13
C LEU A 407 28.33 -6.15 -13.54
N VAL A 408 28.55 -7.42 -13.23
CA VAL A 408 27.54 -8.47 -13.38
C VAL A 408 27.13 -8.95 -12.00
N TRP A 409 25.84 -9.04 -11.76
CA TRP A 409 25.34 -9.58 -10.49
C TRP A 409 24.32 -10.69 -10.74
N GLU A 410 24.32 -11.68 -9.85
CA GLU A 410 23.36 -12.79 -9.82
C GLU A 410 22.39 -12.57 -8.66
N ASN A 411 21.10 -12.82 -8.88
CA ASN A 411 20.11 -12.84 -7.81
C ASN A 411 20.25 -14.15 -7.01
N GLY A 412 20.66 -14.09 -5.75
CA GLY A 412 20.98 -15.26 -4.93
C GLY A 412 19.83 -15.80 -4.09
N ASP A 413 18.76 -15.02 -3.87
CA ASP A 413 17.67 -15.38 -2.95
C ASP A 413 16.27 -15.31 -3.57
N GLY A 414 16.17 -14.91 -4.84
CA GLY A 414 14.91 -14.77 -5.58
C GLY A 414 14.08 -13.55 -5.17
N LEU A 415 14.58 -12.67 -4.30
CA LEU A 415 13.90 -11.43 -3.91
C LEU A 415 14.24 -10.31 -4.91
N GLN A 416 13.44 -9.23 -4.92
CA GLN A 416 13.67 -8.16 -5.87
C GLN A 416 14.92 -7.36 -5.50
N HIS A 417 15.88 -7.30 -6.42
CA HIS A 417 17.12 -6.54 -6.26
C HIS A 417 17.43 -5.72 -7.50
N ASN A 418 18.16 -4.65 -7.31
CA ASN A 418 18.85 -3.93 -8.37
C ASN A 418 20.18 -3.38 -7.85
N VAL A 419 21.07 -2.98 -8.75
CA VAL A 419 22.30 -2.27 -8.37
C VAL A 419 22.15 -0.80 -8.73
N ALA A 420 22.17 0.05 -7.72
CA ALA A 420 22.24 1.51 -7.83
C ALA A 420 23.59 2.04 -7.33
N ILE A 421 23.99 3.22 -7.81
CA ILE A 421 25.19 3.95 -7.43
C ILE A 421 24.79 5.39 -7.10
N GLU A 422 25.24 5.90 -5.96
CA GLU A 422 24.99 7.27 -5.50
C GLU A 422 26.30 8.03 -5.20
N ASP A 423 26.19 9.36 -5.08
CA ASP A 423 27.28 10.25 -4.66
C ASP A 423 27.33 10.49 -3.14
N GLU A 424 28.34 11.24 -2.66
CA GLU A 424 28.47 11.56 -1.22
C GLU A 424 27.28 12.35 -0.62
N SER A 425 26.43 12.92 -1.47
CA SER A 425 25.23 13.66 -1.06
C SER A 425 23.95 12.81 -1.10
N GLY A 426 24.03 11.57 -1.60
CA GLY A 426 22.89 10.68 -1.81
C GLY A 426 22.16 10.89 -3.14
N GLU A 427 22.76 11.63 -4.10
CA GLU A 427 22.20 11.75 -5.45
C GLU A 427 22.47 10.45 -6.23
N GLU A 428 21.41 9.82 -6.75
CA GLU A 428 21.51 8.65 -7.61
C GLU A 428 22.17 9.01 -8.95
N LEU A 429 23.29 8.36 -9.25
CA LEU A 429 24.03 8.53 -10.49
C LEU A 429 23.66 7.48 -11.54
N LEU A 430 23.26 6.28 -11.08
CA LEU A 430 22.92 5.16 -11.93
C LEU A 430 22.08 4.13 -11.15
N ALA A 431 21.12 3.49 -11.82
CA ALA A 431 20.41 2.32 -11.33
C ALA A 431 20.21 1.30 -12.46
N SER A 432 20.30 0.02 -12.13
CA SER A 432 19.90 -1.07 -13.02
C SER A 432 18.39 -1.32 -12.93
N ASP A 433 17.83 -2.01 -13.93
CA ASP A 433 16.49 -2.59 -13.80
C ASP A 433 16.46 -3.59 -12.63
N PHE A 434 15.28 -3.83 -12.07
CA PHE A 434 15.10 -4.82 -11.01
C PHE A 434 15.04 -6.25 -11.58
N MET A 435 15.60 -7.22 -10.85
CA MET A 435 15.40 -8.65 -11.07
C MET A 435 14.83 -9.32 -9.83
N SER A 436 13.94 -10.31 -10.01
CA SER A 436 13.26 -11.03 -8.93
C SER A 436 13.19 -12.53 -9.16
N GLU A 437 14.17 -13.11 -9.87
CA GLU A 437 14.24 -14.56 -10.14
C GLU A 437 15.60 -15.09 -9.70
N GLU A 438 15.60 -16.08 -8.79
CA GLU A 438 16.82 -16.70 -8.26
C GLU A 438 17.66 -17.30 -9.39
N GLY A 439 18.96 -17.02 -9.38
CA GLY A 439 19.93 -17.49 -10.37
C GLY A 439 19.95 -16.70 -11.68
N THR A 440 19.09 -15.69 -11.85
CA THR A 440 19.18 -14.78 -13.00
C THR A 440 20.31 -13.76 -12.79
N THR A 441 20.90 -13.32 -13.90
CA THR A 441 22.03 -12.38 -13.90
C THR A 441 21.73 -11.15 -14.73
N GLN A 442 22.16 -9.98 -14.26
CA GLN A 442 22.10 -8.71 -15.00
C GLN A 442 23.49 -8.07 -15.07
N SER A 443 23.74 -7.36 -16.16
CA SER A 443 24.96 -6.58 -16.36
C SER A 443 24.68 -5.08 -16.36
N VAL A 444 25.53 -4.33 -15.68
CA VAL A 444 25.52 -2.87 -15.61
C VAL A 444 26.86 -2.35 -16.11
N THR A 445 26.85 -1.50 -17.14
CA THR A 445 28.05 -0.84 -17.65
C THR A 445 28.05 0.61 -17.22
N PHE A 446 29.15 1.07 -16.63
CA PHE A 446 29.29 2.46 -16.20
C PHE A 446 30.74 2.96 -16.33
N THR A 447 30.90 4.28 -16.45
CA THR A 447 32.22 4.92 -16.39
C THR A 447 32.44 5.47 -14.99
N ALA A 448 33.53 5.08 -14.33
CA ALA A 448 33.85 5.55 -12.99
C ALA A 448 34.10 7.07 -12.99
N SER A 449 33.39 7.79 -12.11
CA SER A 449 33.59 9.22 -11.87
C SER A 449 33.97 9.45 -10.41
N ALA A 450 34.70 10.53 -10.13
CA ALA A 450 35.09 10.90 -8.77
C ALA A 450 33.90 11.26 -7.84
N GLU A 451 32.67 11.33 -8.38
CA GLU A 451 31.45 11.60 -7.62
C GLU A 451 30.87 10.32 -7.00
N MET A 452 31.16 9.13 -7.56
CA MET A 452 30.65 7.86 -7.07
C MET A 452 31.17 7.53 -5.67
N ALA A 453 30.25 7.34 -4.72
CA ALA A 453 30.59 7.11 -3.31
C ALA A 453 30.14 5.74 -2.81
N GLU A 454 28.92 5.30 -3.12
CA GLU A 454 28.37 4.03 -2.64
C GLU A 454 27.56 3.33 -3.74
N TYR A 455 27.48 2.00 -3.66
CA TYR A 455 26.55 1.19 -4.43
C TYR A 455 25.60 0.46 -3.49
N TYR A 456 24.35 0.30 -3.90
CA TYR A 456 23.33 -0.28 -3.04
C TYR A 456 22.18 -0.93 -3.81
N CYS A 457 21.35 -1.71 -3.12
CA CYS A 457 20.05 -2.16 -3.60
C CYS A 457 18.97 -1.17 -3.16
N GLN A 458 18.14 -0.67 -4.08
CA GLN A 458 17.09 0.29 -3.72
C GLN A 458 15.98 -0.33 -2.86
N VAL A 459 15.78 -1.64 -2.96
CA VAL A 459 14.83 -2.40 -2.12
C VAL A 459 15.40 -2.65 -0.72
N HIS A 460 16.72 -2.90 -0.63
CA HIS A 460 17.41 -3.25 0.62
C HIS A 460 18.62 -2.33 0.89
N PRO A 461 18.42 -1.01 1.03
CA PRO A 461 19.51 -0.02 1.00
C PRO A 461 20.41 -0.04 2.24
N GLU A 462 19.96 -0.62 3.36
CA GLU A 462 20.75 -0.73 4.59
C GLU A 462 21.67 -1.95 4.59
N SER A 463 21.14 -3.12 4.21
CA SER A 463 21.86 -4.39 4.26
C SER A 463 22.68 -4.66 3.01
N MET A 464 22.21 -4.20 1.84
CA MET A 464 22.86 -4.41 0.55
C MET A 464 23.49 -3.11 0.07
N ARG A 465 24.52 -2.64 0.78
CA ARG A 465 25.23 -1.39 0.49
C ARG A 465 26.72 -1.53 0.72
N GLY A 466 27.52 -1.12 -0.25
CA GLY A 466 28.99 -1.08 -0.14
C GLY A 466 29.58 0.22 -0.67
N SER A 467 30.81 0.52 -0.24
CA SER A 467 31.53 1.75 -0.62
C SER A 467 32.23 1.64 -1.97
N ILE A 468 32.41 2.76 -2.66
CA ILE A 468 33.22 2.88 -3.88
C ILE A 468 34.45 3.76 -3.57
N ASP A 469 35.65 3.31 -3.98
CA ASP A 469 36.91 4.04 -3.86
C ASP A 469 37.46 4.33 -5.26
N VAL A 470 37.34 5.57 -5.73
CA VAL A 470 37.81 5.99 -7.06
C VAL A 470 39.22 6.60 -6.98
N GLN A 471 40.15 6.08 -7.79
CA GLN A 471 41.58 6.39 -7.76
C GLN A 471 42.11 7.18 -8.97
#